data_AF-A0A931SAX7-F1
#
_entry.id   AF-A0A931SAX7-F1
#
_cell.length_a   1.000
_cell.length_b   1.000
_cell.length_c   1.000
_cell.angle_alpha   90.00
_cell.angle_beta   90.00
_cell.angle_gamma   90.00
#
_symmetry.space_group_name_H-M   'P 1'
#
loop_
_entity.id
_entity.type
_entity.pdbx_description
1 polymer ?
#
loop_
_entity_poly.entity_id
_entity_poly.type
_entity_poly.pdbx_seq_one_letter_code
_entity_poly.pdbx_strand_id
1 'polypeptide(L)'
;MTHTRETKNQSLTDRIMRQVYFYWFMKRMAPAIVLQLGAFALLLTGIHEYVSIRFVAANATAAVSGGMGAMVSYVLSAVAKTGFIPQLLFGASVLLGILVLRDLRRALRYLLRREVKNFAALERFSS
;
A
#
# COMPACT_ATOMS: atom_id res chain seq x y z
N MET A 1 -30.16 -37.02 -2.76
CA MET A 1 -30.90 -35.74 -2.59
C MET A 1 -30.30 -34.79 -1.53
N THR A 2 -29.36 -35.23 -0.69
CA THR A 2 -28.70 -34.40 0.35
C THR A 2 -27.60 -33.48 -0.20
N HIS A 3 -26.79 -33.95 -1.15
CA HIS A 3 -25.67 -33.17 -1.74
C HIS A 3 -26.08 -31.84 -2.39
N THR A 4 -27.28 -31.76 -2.99
CA THR A 4 -27.75 -30.54 -3.67
C THR A 4 -28.19 -29.44 -2.71
N ARG A 5 -28.50 -29.77 -1.44
CA ARG A 5 -28.85 -28.78 -0.41
C ARG A 5 -27.60 -28.17 0.22
N GLU A 6 -26.55 -28.96 0.40
CA GLU A 6 -25.29 -28.48 0.99
C GLU A 6 -24.55 -27.51 0.07
N THR A 7 -24.46 -27.80 -1.23
CA THR A 7 -23.82 -26.90 -2.20
C THR A 7 -24.54 -25.56 -2.33
N LYS A 8 -25.88 -25.58 -2.26
CA LYS A 8 -26.70 -24.36 -2.27
C LYS A 8 -26.44 -23.52 -1.02
N ASN A 9 -26.39 -24.14 0.16
CA ASN A 9 -26.07 -23.48 1.42
C ASN A 9 -24.65 -22.91 1.45
N GLN A 10 -23.67 -23.60 0.88
CA GLN A 10 -22.30 -23.08 0.74
C GLN A 10 -22.27 -21.82 -0.14
N SER A 11 -22.96 -21.82 -1.29
CA SER A 11 -23.00 -20.65 -2.18
C SER A 11 -23.66 -19.42 -1.54
N LEU A 12 -24.69 -19.64 -0.71
CA LEU A 12 -25.36 -18.60 0.06
C LEU A 12 -24.44 -18.04 1.15
N THR A 13 -23.77 -18.93 1.88
CA THR A 13 -22.81 -18.58 2.92
C THR A 13 -21.67 -17.74 2.35
N ASP A 14 -21.15 -18.12 1.18
CA ASP A 14 -20.02 -17.41 0.55
C ASP A 14 -20.43 -16.00 0.08
N ARG A 15 -21.65 -15.84 -0.44
CA ARG A 15 -22.22 -14.52 -0.75
C ARG A 15 -22.36 -13.62 0.48
N ILE A 16 -22.90 -14.16 1.58
CA ILE A 16 -23.10 -13.40 2.82
C ILE A 16 -21.74 -13.03 3.43
N MET A 17 -20.80 -13.97 3.49
CA MET A 17 -19.47 -13.74 4.02
C MET A 17 -18.71 -12.67 3.23
N ARG A 18 -18.84 -12.65 1.90
CA ARG A 18 -18.26 -11.59 1.07
C ARG A 18 -18.82 -10.20 1.43
N GLN A 19 -20.11 -10.08 1.71
CA GLN A 19 -20.73 -8.81 2.14
C GLN A 19 -20.26 -8.39 3.53
N VAL A 20 -20.16 -9.33 4.47
CA VAL A 20 -19.67 -9.08 5.83
C VAL A 20 -18.21 -8.61 5.80
N TYR A 21 -17.36 -9.26 5.00
CA TYR A 21 -15.97 -8.84 4.83
C TYR A 21 -15.86 -7.48 4.15
N PHE A 22 -16.69 -7.22 3.14
CA PHE A 22 -16.72 -5.91 2.50
C PHE A 22 -17.12 -4.81 3.48
N TYR A 23 -18.18 -5.02 4.27
CA TYR A 23 -18.60 -4.05 5.28
C TYR A 23 -17.54 -3.85 6.38
N TRP A 24 -16.92 -4.93 6.86
CA TRP A 24 -15.84 -4.86 7.83
C TRP A 24 -14.63 -4.09 7.28
N PHE A 25 -14.24 -4.36 6.03
CA PHE A 25 -13.16 -3.66 5.34
C PHE A 25 -13.49 -2.17 5.18
N MET A 26 -14.69 -1.85 4.71
CA MET A 26 -15.16 -0.48 4.54
C MET A 26 -15.21 0.30 5.86
N LYS A 27 -15.57 -0.36 6.97
CA LYS A 27 -15.65 0.29 8.28
C LYS A 27 -14.29 0.41 8.98
N ARG A 28 -13.38 -0.56 8.78
CA ARG A 28 -12.14 -0.70 9.56
C ARG A 28 -10.89 -0.25 8.80
N MET A 29 -10.77 -0.56 7.51
CA MET A 29 -9.58 -0.28 6.70
C MET A 29 -9.78 0.89 5.73
N ALA A 30 -10.95 1.02 5.11
CA ALA A 30 -11.16 2.06 4.11
C ALA A 30 -10.93 3.49 4.63
N PRO A 31 -11.28 3.89 5.87
CA PRO A 31 -11.02 5.25 6.34
C PRO A 31 -9.53 5.58 6.34
N ALA A 32 -8.67 4.65 6.79
CA ALA A 32 -7.22 4.84 6.78
C ALA A 32 -6.65 4.90 5.36
N ILE A 33 -7.14 4.04 4.46
CA ILE A 33 -6.72 4.02 3.05
C ILE A 33 -7.13 5.33 2.36
N VAL A 34 -8.36 5.79 2.56
CA VAL A 34 -8.85 7.05 1.98
C VAL A 34 -8.04 8.23 2.50
N LEU A 35 -7.71 8.26 3.79
CA LEU A 35 -6.86 9.30 4.37
C LEU A 35 -5.46 9.30 3.76
N GLN A 36 -4.87 8.12 3.58
CA GLN A 36 -3.55 7.98 2.94
C GLN A 36 -3.59 8.41 1.47
N LEU A 37 -4.61 8.01 0.72
CA LEU A 37 -4.78 8.41 -0.68
C LEU A 37 -5.03 9.91 -0.82
N GLY A 38 -5.86 10.50 0.05
CA GLY A 38 -6.11 11.93 0.08
C GLY A 38 -4.85 12.73 0.41
N ALA A 39 -4.10 12.31 1.43
CA ALA A 39 -2.82 12.92 1.76
C ALA A 39 -1.81 12.78 0.60
N PHE A 40 -1.76 11.63 -0.05
CA PHE A 40 -0.90 11.41 -1.21
C PHE A 40 -1.27 12.31 -2.39
N ALA A 41 -2.56 12.48 -2.68
CA ALA A 41 -3.03 13.37 -3.74
C ALA A 41 -2.70 14.85 -3.47
N LEU A 42 -2.84 15.30 -2.20
CA LEU A 42 -2.45 16.65 -1.78
C LEU A 42 -0.93 16.87 -1.90
N LEU A 43 -0.13 15.87 -1.58
CA LEU A 43 1.31 15.94 -1.80
C LEU A 43 1.65 15.98 -3.29
N LEU A 44 0.98 15.17 -4.12
CA LEU A 44 1.26 15.12 -5.55
C LEU A 44 0.94 16.45 -6.24
N THR A 45 -0.19 17.07 -5.87
CA THR A 45 -0.58 18.41 -6.35
C THR A 45 0.40 19.48 -5.89
N GLY A 46 0.79 19.48 -4.61
CA GLY A 46 1.83 20.38 -4.11
C GLY A 46 3.17 20.20 -4.83
N ILE A 47 3.63 18.96 -5.02
CA ILE A 47 4.90 18.68 -5.72
C ILE A 47 4.84 19.20 -7.16
N HIS A 48 3.72 19.01 -7.88
CA HIS A 48 3.57 19.49 -9.25
C HIS A 48 3.69 21.02 -9.36
N GLU A 49 3.25 21.77 -8.34
CA GLU A 49 3.30 23.22 -8.33
C GLU A 49 4.72 23.77 -8.09
N TYR A 50 5.54 23.06 -7.28
CA TYR A 50 6.87 23.51 -6.90
C TYR A 50 8.03 22.83 -7.64
N VAL A 51 7.78 21.70 -8.30
CA VAL A 51 8.82 20.87 -8.90
C VAL A 51 8.47 20.59 -10.36
N SER A 52 9.28 21.11 -11.29
CA SER A 52 9.16 20.73 -12.69
C SER A 52 9.60 19.28 -12.90
N ILE A 53 8.60 18.39 -13.01
CA ILE A 53 8.75 16.94 -13.12
C ILE A 53 9.71 16.56 -14.26
N ARG A 54 9.71 17.31 -15.35
CA ARG A 54 10.56 17.07 -16.54
C ARG A 54 12.06 17.18 -16.23
N PHE A 55 12.47 18.20 -15.47
CA PHE A 55 13.88 18.39 -15.13
C PHE A 55 14.35 17.41 -14.05
N VAL A 56 13.47 17.05 -13.12
CA VAL A 56 13.80 16.04 -12.10
C VAL A 56 13.89 14.64 -12.72
N ALA A 57 13.00 14.29 -13.64
CA ALA A 57 13.02 12.98 -14.30
C ALA A 57 14.29 12.78 -15.15
N ALA A 58 14.69 13.77 -15.94
CA ALA A 58 15.90 13.69 -16.76
C ALA A 58 17.19 13.54 -15.94
N ASN A 59 17.27 14.24 -14.80
CA ASN A 59 18.42 14.13 -13.89
C ASN A 59 18.37 12.86 -13.02
N ALA A 60 17.17 12.39 -12.67
CA ALA A 60 16.99 11.14 -11.94
C ALA A 60 17.40 9.93 -12.79
N THR A 61 17.09 9.93 -14.09
CA THR A 61 17.52 8.85 -15.00
C THR A 61 19.05 8.75 -15.09
N ALA A 62 19.74 9.89 -15.08
CA ALA A 62 21.21 9.93 -15.06
C ALA A 62 21.78 9.43 -13.72
N ALA A 63 21.12 9.72 -12.60
CA ALA A 63 21.54 9.24 -11.28
C ALA A 63 21.29 7.72 -11.10
N VAL A 64 20.21 7.18 -11.68
CA VAL A 64 19.90 5.74 -11.64
C VAL A 64 20.97 4.93 -12.40
N SER A 65 21.46 5.43 -13.54
CA SER A 65 22.57 4.79 -14.26
C SER A 65 23.89 4.77 -13.47
N GLY A 66 24.05 5.64 -12.47
CA GLY A 66 25.21 5.69 -11.58
C GLY A 66 25.14 4.72 -10.38
N GLY A 67 24.08 3.91 -10.27
CA GLY A 67 23.86 2.97 -9.16
C GLY A 67 23.26 3.60 -7.91
N MET A 68 23.04 2.77 -6.88
CA MET A 68 22.23 3.14 -5.71
C MET A 68 22.85 4.28 -4.87
N GLY A 69 24.18 4.35 -4.79
CA GLY A 69 24.89 5.43 -4.09
C GLY A 69 24.74 6.79 -4.78
N ALA A 70 24.83 6.82 -6.12
CA ALA A 70 24.64 8.04 -6.91
C ALA A 70 23.20 8.55 -6.86
N MET A 71 22.23 7.64 -6.77
CA MET A 71 20.83 7.98 -6.59
C MET A 71 20.58 8.63 -5.22
N VAL A 72 21.15 8.07 -4.15
CA VAL A 72 21.02 8.64 -2.81
C VAL A 72 21.66 10.02 -2.72
N SER A 73 22.88 10.20 -3.24
CA SER A 73 23.57 11.50 -3.21
C SER A 73 22.86 12.56 -4.05
N TYR A 74 22.31 12.18 -5.21
CA TYR A 74 21.48 13.07 -6.02
C TYR A 74 20.23 13.54 -5.27
N VAL A 75 19.50 12.62 -4.64
CA VAL A 75 18.29 12.95 -3.87
C VAL A 75 18.62 13.87 -2.69
N LEU A 76 19.65 13.56 -1.92
CA LEU A 76 20.10 14.40 -0.79
C LEU A 76 20.53 15.80 -1.26
N SER A 77 21.28 15.89 -2.35
CA SER A 77 21.73 17.18 -2.92
C SER A 77 20.57 18.01 -3.47
N ALA A 78 19.61 17.37 -4.16
CA ALA A 78 18.42 18.03 -4.68
C ALA A 78 17.51 18.55 -3.55
N VAL A 79 17.35 17.79 -2.48
CA VAL A 79 16.57 18.20 -1.31
C VAL A 79 17.29 19.31 -0.55
N ALA A 80 18.60 19.22 -0.33
CA ALA A 80 19.36 20.24 0.39
C ALA A 80 19.39 21.60 -0.33
N LYS A 81 19.31 21.61 -1.67
CA LYS A 81 19.36 22.82 -2.49
C LYS A 81 17.99 23.41 -2.84
N THR A 82 16.89 22.76 -2.44
CA THR A 82 15.52 23.27 -2.69
C THR A 82 15.01 24.10 -1.51
N GLY A 83 14.03 24.97 -1.77
CA GLY A 83 13.43 25.81 -0.74
C GLY A 83 12.70 25.02 0.35
N PHE A 84 12.37 25.69 1.45
CA PHE A 84 11.76 25.09 2.64
C PHE A 84 10.46 24.30 2.35
N ILE A 85 9.59 24.81 1.46
CA ILE A 85 8.31 24.18 1.12
C ILE A 85 8.52 22.82 0.40
N PRO A 86 9.31 22.72 -0.68
CA PRO A 86 9.68 21.43 -1.29
C PRO A 86 10.32 20.42 -0.33
N GLN A 87 11.18 20.87 0.59
CA GLN A 87 11.79 19.99 1.60
C GLN A 87 10.74 19.39 2.53
N LEU A 88 9.77 20.19 2.96
CA LEU A 88 8.68 19.76 3.82
C LEU A 88 7.75 18.76 3.10
N LEU A 89 7.42 19.03 1.83
CA LEU A 89 6.66 18.11 0.96
C LEU A 89 7.41 16.78 0.76
N PHE A 90 8.72 16.84 0.54
CA PHE A 90 9.56 15.65 0.40
C PHE A 90 9.58 14.83 1.70
N GLY A 91 9.79 15.48 2.85
CA GLY A 91 9.77 14.82 4.16
C GLY A 91 8.41 14.18 4.47
N ALA A 92 7.31 14.87 4.18
CA ALA A 92 5.95 14.33 4.33
C ALA A 92 5.71 13.12 3.41
N SER A 93 6.21 13.17 2.17
CA SER A 93 6.11 12.07 1.20
C SER A 93 6.87 10.83 1.69
N VAL A 94 8.07 11.00 2.24
CA VAL A 94 8.87 9.92 2.83
C VAL A 94 8.14 9.31 4.03
N LEU A 95 7.61 10.14 4.93
CA LEU A 95 6.84 9.68 6.09
C LEU A 95 5.60 8.88 5.69
N LEU A 96 4.81 9.37 4.72
CA LEU A 96 3.68 8.61 4.19
C LEU A 96 4.13 7.30 3.55
N GLY A 97 5.23 7.31 2.77
CA GLY A 97 5.82 6.09 2.21
C GLY A 97 6.15 5.06 3.28
N ILE A 98 6.75 5.48 4.39
CA ILE A 98 7.04 4.60 5.55
C ILE A 98 5.76 4.05 6.17
N LEU A 99 4.74 4.90 6.36
CA LEU A 99 3.44 4.47 6.92
C LEU A 99 2.75 3.44 6.02
N VAL A 100 2.70 3.70 4.71
CA VAL A 100 2.15 2.76 3.72
C VAL A 100 2.94 1.44 3.75
N LEU A 101 4.27 1.50 3.76
CA LEU A 101 5.10 0.30 3.82
C LEU A 101 4.87 -0.50 5.11
N ARG A 102 4.69 0.19 6.24
CA ARG A 102 4.36 -0.43 7.52
C ARG A 102 3.01 -1.12 7.48
N ASP A 103 2.01 -0.47 6.91
CA ASP A 103 0.65 -1.00 6.82
C ASP A 103 0.58 -2.16 5.82
N LEU A 104 1.32 -2.08 4.72
CA LEU A 104 1.48 -3.17 3.76
C LEU A 104 2.15 -4.39 4.41
N ARG A 105 3.24 -4.21 5.18
CA ARG A 105 3.87 -5.29 5.95
C ARG A 105 2.94 -5.89 7.00
N ARG A 106 2.04 -5.10 7.60
CA ARG A 106 1.02 -5.62 8.52
C ARG A 106 -0.01 -6.46 7.76
N ALA A 107 -0.55 -5.95 6.65
CA ALA A 107 -1.50 -6.66 5.81
C ALA A 107 -0.93 -8.00 5.29
N LEU A 108 0.32 -7.98 4.80
CA LEU A 108 1.01 -9.19 4.32
C LEU A 108 1.14 -10.25 5.43
N ARG A 109 1.50 -9.84 6.65
CA ARG A 109 1.58 -10.73 7.81
C ARG A 109 0.22 -11.32 8.20
N TYR A 110 -0.85 -10.55 8.07
CA TYR A 110 -2.21 -11.08 8.31
C TYR A 110 -2.62 -12.11 7.26
N LEU A 111 -2.29 -11.89 5.98
CA LEU A 111 -2.57 -12.84 4.91
C LEU A 111 -1.77 -14.13 5.06
N LEU A 112 -0.46 -14.04 5.31
CA LEU A 112 0.42 -15.20 5.53
C LEU A 112 -0.03 -16.04 6.74
N ARG A 113 -0.46 -15.40 7.84
CA ARG A 113 -1.00 -16.13 9.01
C ARG A 113 -2.33 -16.82 8.72
N ARG A 114 -3.10 -16.34 7.74
CA ARG A 114 -4.39 -16.93 7.35
C ARG A 114 -4.19 -18.18 6.50
N GLU A 115 -3.25 -18.14 5.56
CA GLU A 115 -2.83 -19.29 4.75
C GLU A 115 -2.39 -20.45 5.65
N VAL A 116 -1.47 -20.21 6.59
CA VAL A 116 -0.96 -21.25 7.50
C VAL A 116 -2.07 -21.89 8.35
N LYS A 117 -3.06 -21.11 8.82
CA LYS A 117 -4.21 -21.64 9.57
C LYS A 117 -5.13 -22.49 8.70
N ASN A 118 -5.32 -22.11 7.43
CA ASN A 118 -6.13 -22.88 6.50
C ASN A 118 -5.46 -24.21 6.13
N PHE A 119 -4.14 -24.22 5.92
CA PHE A 119 -3.37 -25.46 5.71
C PHE A 119 -3.43 -26.41 6.91
N ALA A 120 -3.24 -25.90 8.14
CA ALA A 120 -3.36 -26.70 9.36
C ALA A 120 -4.79 -27.22 9.62
N ALA A 121 -5.82 -26.52 9.14
CA ALA A 121 -7.20 -26.99 9.22
C ALA A 121 -7.47 -28.14 8.23
N LEU A 122 -6.90 -28.08 7.01
CA LEU A 122 -7.07 -29.12 6.00
C LEU A 122 -6.39 -30.45 6.38
N GLU A 123 -5.20 -30.38 7.00
CA GLU A 123 -4.45 -31.57 7.46
C GLU A 123 -5.18 -32.32 8.59
N ARG A 124 -5.91 -31.59 9.45
CA ARG A 124 -6.78 -32.19 10.49
C ARG A 124 -8.03 -32.89 9.94
N PHE A 125 -8.48 -32.55 8.74
CA PHE A 125 -9.65 -33.19 8.11
C PHE A 125 -9.27 -34.36 7.21
N SER A 126 -7.99 -34.53 6.86
CA SER A 126 -7.49 -35.67 6.07
C SER A 126 -6.88 -36.81 6.92
N SER A 127 -6.93 -36.69 8.25
CA SER A 127 -6.45 -37.69 9.22
C SER A 127 -7.64 -38.33 9.93
#